data_AF-A0A0C3FA75-F1
#
_entry.id   AF-A0A0C3FA75-F1
#
_cell.length_a   1.000
_cell.length_b   1.000
_cell.length_c   1.000
_cell.angle_alpha   90.00
_cell.angle_beta   90.00
_cell.angle_gamma   90.00
#
_symmetry.space_group_name_H-M   'P 1'
#
loop_
_entity.id
_entity.type
_entity.pdbx_description
1 polymer ?
#
loop_
_entity_poly.entity_id
_entity_poly.type
_entity_poly.pdbx_seq_one_letter_code
_entity_poly.pdbx_strand_id
1 'polypeptide(L)'
;TTFAIAAAPLGSLWRLPHVVFWIWLHLLQTNVANQIIDPEEDACNKSDRPIPAARLTLYQAQIFRWLLVPVCLAVSVVYGPPVTVASAMLCTFTYIYNELGLATHWITKNLSIACSAGVLATTIQAQDFKDCEGDFLVGRRTLPILYPEISRYTALPILLAWSIGLSLMWQVDVGLCVLFVLLSLLIGWRLIAKRDVPADQITFYIYNVSCLVRISSTNHVH
;
A
#
# COMPACT_ATOMS: atom_id res chain seq x y z
N THR A 1 2.33 -3.65 -3.53
CA THR A 1 2.96 -4.73 -4.33
C THR A 1 3.96 -5.53 -3.51
N THR A 2 4.95 -4.92 -2.85
CA THR A 2 5.94 -5.64 -2.00
C THR A 2 5.31 -6.45 -0.85
N PHE A 3 4.29 -5.89 -0.19
CA PHE A 3 3.59 -6.59 0.91
C PHE A 3 2.79 -7.81 0.45
N ALA A 4 2.06 -7.67 -0.68
CA ALA A 4 1.31 -8.77 -1.29
C ALA A 4 2.22 -9.87 -1.84
N ILE A 5 3.43 -9.51 -2.28
CA ILE A 5 4.47 -10.45 -2.70
C ILE A 5 5.04 -11.22 -1.50
N ALA A 6 5.37 -10.52 -0.41
CA ALA A 6 5.99 -11.14 0.78
C ALA A 6 5.03 -12.07 1.53
N ALA A 7 3.73 -11.81 1.41
CA ALA A 7 2.70 -12.58 2.10
C ALA A 7 1.96 -13.57 1.17
N ALA A 8 2.35 -13.64 -0.10
CA ALA A 8 2.00 -14.77 -0.95
C ALA A 8 2.85 -15.99 -0.53
N PRO A 9 2.30 -17.21 -0.45
CA PRO A 9 3.08 -18.41 -0.25
C PRO A 9 3.94 -18.67 -1.49
N LEU A 10 5.08 -17.99 -1.57
CA LEU A 10 6.04 -18.14 -2.66
C LEU A 10 6.77 -19.46 -2.44
N GLY A 11 6.16 -20.56 -2.91
CA GLY A 11 6.86 -21.84 -3.01
C GLY A 11 8.10 -21.79 -3.91
N SER A 12 8.28 -20.71 -4.69
CA SER A 12 9.49 -20.39 -5.47
C SER A 12 9.49 -18.93 -5.95
N LEU A 13 10.67 -18.32 -6.02
CA LEU A 13 10.88 -16.97 -6.60
C LEU A 13 10.45 -16.88 -8.07
N TRP A 14 10.41 -18.00 -8.81
CA TRP A 14 9.98 -18.02 -10.21
C TRP A 14 8.48 -17.73 -10.39
N ARG A 15 7.70 -17.83 -9.31
CA ARG A 15 6.27 -17.49 -9.31
C ARG A 15 6.02 -16.00 -9.12
N LEU A 16 7.04 -15.22 -8.74
CA LEU A 16 6.92 -13.79 -8.50
C LEU A 16 6.32 -13.02 -9.69
N PRO A 17 6.79 -13.19 -10.94
CA PRO A 17 6.22 -12.45 -12.07
C PRO A 17 4.75 -12.80 -12.29
N HIS A 18 4.37 -14.06 -12.09
CA HIS A 18 2.98 -14.52 -12.21
C HIS A 18 2.07 -13.91 -11.15
N VAL A 19 2.52 -13.87 -9.89
CA VAL A 19 1.78 -13.23 -8.79
C VAL A 19 1.63 -11.74 -9.03
N VAL A 20 2.71 -11.05 -9.42
CA VAL A 20 2.68 -9.62 -9.74
C VAL A 20 1.72 -9.33 -10.88
N PHE A 21 1.77 -10.12 -11.95
CA PHE A 21 0.89 -9.99 -13.09
C PHE A 21 -0.58 -10.23 -12.71
N TRP A 22 -0.86 -11.29 -11.94
CA TRP A 22 -2.22 -11.62 -11.50
C TRP A 22 -2.82 -10.52 -10.62
N ILE A 23 -2.04 -9.97 -9.69
CA ILE A 23 -2.46 -8.83 -8.86
C ILE A 23 -2.69 -7.60 -9.72
N TRP A 24 -1.75 -7.29 -10.62
CA TRP A 24 -1.86 -6.14 -11.51
C TRP A 24 -3.11 -6.21 -12.39
N LEU A 25 -3.45 -7.39 -12.93
CA LEU A 25 -4.62 -7.60 -13.76
C LEU A 25 -5.92 -7.33 -13.01
N HIS A 26 -6.06 -7.82 -11.76
CA HIS A 26 -7.24 -7.55 -10.94
C HIS A 26 -7.31 -6.09 -10.47
N LEU A 27 -6.17 -5.46 -10.17
CA LEU A 27 -6.12 -4.03 -9.89
C LEU A 27 -6.52 -3.20 -11.12
N LEU A 28 -6.15 -3.64 -12.32
CA LEU A 28 -6.58 -2.97 -13.55
C LEU A 28 -8.10 -3.04 -13.69
N GLN A 29 -8.71 -4.21 -13.47
CA GLN A 29 -10.16 -4.38 -13.47
C GLN A 29 -10.87 -3.43 -12.48
N THR A 30 -10.42 -3.39 -11.22
CA THR A 30 -11.06 -2.53 -10.20
C THR A 30 -10.86 -1.05 -10.49
N ASN A 31 -9.67 -0.65 -10.95
CA ASN A 31 -9.39 0.73 -11.30
C ASN A 31 -10.24 1.23 -12.47
N VAL A 32 -10.36 0.44 -13.54
CA VAL A 32 -11.22 0.79 -14.68
C VAL A 32 -12.68 0.86 -14.23
N ALA A 33 -13.13 -0.10 -13.42
CA ALA A 33 -14.49 -0.12 -12.90
C ALA A 33 -14.82 1.13 -12.05
N ASN A 34 -13.90 1.55 -11.18
CA ASN A 34 -14.08 2.73 -10.34
C ASN A 34 -14.07 4.04 -11.13
N GLN A 35 -13.21 4.19 -12.14
CA GLN A 35 -13.12 5.43 -12.93
C GLN A 35 -14.35 5.71 -13.79
N ILE A 36 -15.18 4.70 -14.07
CA ILE A 36 -16.40 4.84 -14.88
C ILE A 36 -17.55 5.42 -14.05
N ILE A 37 -17.53 5.30 -12.71
CA ILE A 37 -18.64 5.72 -11.85
C ILE A 37 -18.81 7.23 -11.86
N ASP A 38 -17.73 7.97 -11.59
CA ASP A 38 -17.76 9.42 -11.49
C ASP A 38 -16.55 10.04 -12.20
N PRO A 39 -16.59 10.09 -13.54
CA PRO A 39 -15.50 10.65 -14.33
C PRO A 39 -15.34 12.17 -14.12
N GLU A 40 -16.39 12.87 -13.69
CA GLU A 40 -16.36 14.31 -13.41
C GLU A 40 -15.63 14.60 -12.09
N GLU A 41 -15.90 13.83 -11.03
CA GLU A 41 -15.12 13.85 -9.79
C GLU A 41 -13.64 13.60 -10.09
N ASP A 42 -13.34 12.56 -10.88
CA ASP A 42 -11.97 12.23 -11.26
C ASP A 42 -11.33 13.32 -12.13
N ALA A 43 -12.09 14.04 -12.98
CA ALA A 43 -11.54 15.15 -13.74
C ALA A 43 -11.11 16.32 -12.85
N CYS A 44 -11.87 16.59 -11.77
CA CYS A 44 -11.51 17.62 -10.80
C CYS A 44 -10.30 17.22 -9.94
N ASN A 45 -10.29 15.97 -9.45
CA ASN A 45 -9.33 15.52 -8.43
C ASN A 45 -8.07 14.86 -9.00
N LYS A 46 -8.17 14.22 -10.18
CA LYS A 46 -7.19 13.29 -10.76
C LYS A 46 -7.21 13.38 -12.29
N SER A 47 -7.03 14.60 -12.81
CA SER A 47 -7.14 14.93 -14.24
C SER A 47 -6.16 14.16 -15.13
N ASP A 48 -5.12 13.57 -14.55
CA ASP A 48 -4.18 12.69 -15.24
C ASP A 48 -4.75 11.30 -15.56
N ARG A 49 -5.88 10.87 -14.97
CA ARG A 49 -6.47 9.55 -15.24
C ARG A 49 -6.85 9.37 -16.72
N PRO A 50 -6.83 8.12 -17.25
CA PRO A 50 -7.06 7.87 -18.68
C PRO A 50 -8.34 8.47 -19.27
N ILE A 51 -9.46 8.44 -18.54
CA ILE A 51 -10.74 8.99 -19.00
C ILE A 51 -10.72 10.53 -19.00
N PRO A 52 -10.45 11.23 -17.87
CA PRO A 52 -10.30 12.69 -17.86
C PRO A 52 -9.25 13.24 -18.82
N ALA A 53 -8.13 12.54 -18.98
CA ALA A 53 -7.06 12.92 -19.90
C ALA A 53 -7.38 12.64 -21.38
N ALA A 54 -8.62 12.22 -21.70
CA ALA A 54 -9.07 11.87 -23.04
C ALA A 54 -8.22 10.79 -23.75
N ARG A 55 -7.48 9.98 -22.99
CA ARG A 55 -6.71 8.84 -23.51
C ARG A 55 -7.58 7.61 -23.76
N LEU A 56 -8.74 7.56 -23.11
CA LEU A 56 -9.74 6.51 -23.25
C LEU A 56 -11.14 7.12 -23.12
N THR A 57 -12.03 6.86 -24.07
CA THR A 57 -13.43 7.32 -23.97
C THR A 57 -14.21 6.51 -22.93
N LEU A 58 -15.29 7.07 -22.37
CA LEU A 58 -16.17 6.35 -21.44
C LEU A 58 -16.73 5.06 -22.04
N TYR A 59 -17.15 5.11 -23.30
CA TYR A 59 -17.68 3.95 -24.01
C TYR A 59 -16.61 2.84 -24.15
N GLN A 60 -15.40 3.19 -24.56
CA GLN A 60 -14.28 2.24 -24.63
C GLN A 60 -13.94 1.67 -23.25
N ALA A 61 -13.97 2.49 -22.20
CA ALA A 61 -13.73 2.05 -20.83
C ALA A 61 -14.80 1.05 -20.35
N GLN A 62 -16.08 1.28 -20.67
CA GLN A 62 -17.17 0.35 -20.34
C GLN A 62 -16.99 -1.01 -21.02
N ILE A 63 -16.67 -1.03 -22.31
CA ILE A 63 -16.36 -2.29 -23.01
C ILE A 63 -15.16 -2.97 -22.34
N PHE A 64 -14.09 -2.21 -22.10
CA PHE A 64 -12.86 -2.75 -21.53
C PHE A 64 -13.08 -3.35 -20.13
N ARG A 65 -13.87 -2.67 -19.29
CA ARG A 65 -14.27 -3.16 -17.96
C ARG A 65 -14.90 -4.54 -18.03
N TRP A 66 -15.88 -4.73 -18.92
CA TRP A 66 -16.60 -5.99 -19.03
C TRP A 66 -15.78 -7.09 -19.70
N LEU A 67 -14.85 -6.74 -20.59
CA LEU A 67 -13.87 -7.68 -21.15
C LEU A 67 -12.85 -8.16 -20.10
N LEU A 68 -12.49 -7.33 -19.12
CA LEU A 68 -11.54 -7.72 -18.08
C LEU A 68 -12.08 -8.83 -17.17
N VAL A 69 -13.40 -8.94 -16.96
CA VAL A 69 -13.99 -9.99 -16.11
C VAL A 69 -13.68 -11.41 -16.62
N PRO A 70 -14.04 -11.80 -17.87
CA PRO A 70 -13.71 -13.11 -18.40
C PRO A 70 -12.19 -13.31 -18.54
N VAL A 71 -11.41 -12.25 -18.80
CA VAL A 71 -9.94 -12.34 -18.85
C VAL A 71 -9.36 -12.68 -17.47
N CYS A 72 -9.78 -12.00 -16.41
CA CYS A 72 -9.37 -12.29 -15.03
C CYS A 72 -9.68 -13.75 -14.65
N LEU A 73 -10.89 -14.23 -14.98
CA LEU A 73 -11.29 -15.61 -14.71
C LEU A 73 -10.48 -16.61 -15.52
N ALA A 74 -10.33 -16.40 -16.83
CA ALA A 74 -9.58 -17.31 -17.71
C ALA A 74 -8.11 -17.44 -17.30
N VAL A 75 -7.45 -16.32 -16.97
CA VAL A 75 -6.08 -16.34 -16.46
C VAL A 75 -5.99 -17.09 -15.13
N SER A 76 -7.00 -16.94 -14.26
CA SER A 76 -7.02 -17.59 -12.95
C SER A 76 -7.22 -19.11 -13.02
N VAL A 77 -7.93 -19.61 -14.03
CA VAL A 77 -8.10 -21.06 -14.28
C VAL A 77 -6.76 -21.76 -14.49
N VAL A 78 -5.80 -21.10 -15.14
CA VAL A 78 -4.45 -21.64 -15.38
C VAL A 78 -3.70 -21.95 -14.08
N TYR A 79 -4.01 -21.22 -13.00
CA TYR A 79 -3.38 -21.40 -11.68
C TYR A 79 -4.18 -22.31 -10.74
N GLY A 80 -5.34 -22.81 -11.18
CA GLY A 80 -6.13 -23.83 -10.49
C GLY A 80 -7.33 -23.30 -9.69
N PRO A 81 -8.09 -24.20 -9.05
CA PRO A 81 -9.38 -23.88 -8.44
C PRO A 81 -9.33 -22.79 -7.35
N PRO A 82 -8.39 -22.80 -6.38
CA PRO A 82 -8.36 -21.78 -5.32
C PRO A 82 -8.18 -20.36 -5.87
N VAL A 83 -7.30 -20.18 -6.87
CA VAL A 83 -7.05 -18.89 -7.51
C VAL A 83 -8.26 -18.44 -8.34
N THR A 84 -8.94 -19.40 -8.99
CA THR A 84 -10.17 -19.13 -9.75
C THR A 84 -11.31 -18.67 -8.83
N VAL A 85 -11.50 -19.33 -7.69
CA VAL A 85 -12.49 -18.93 -6.69
C VAL A 85 -12.17 -17.54 -6.15
N ALA A 86 -10.90 -17.26 -5.81
CA ALA A 86 -10.49 -15.94 -5.36
C ALA A 86 -10.76 -14.85 -6.42
N SER A 87 -10.47 -15.13 -7.70
CA SER A 87 -10.78 -14.23 -8.81
C SER A 87 -12.29 -13.99 -8.97
N ALA A 88 -13.10 -15.04 -8.89
CA ALA A 88 -14.56 -14.92 -8.95
C ALA A 88 -15.11 -14.07 -7.78
N MET A 89 -14.59 -14.26 -6.57
CA MET A 89 -14.93 -13.44 -5.41
C MET A 89 -14.54 -11.98 -5.62
N LEU A 90 -13.35 -11.69 -6.14
CA LEU A 90 -12.90 -10.32 -6.45
C LEU A 90 -13.76 -9.64 -7.53
N CYS A 91 -14.10 -10.35 -8.60
CA CYS A 91 -14.99 -9.85 -9.65
C CYS A 91 -16.39 -9.57 -9.10
N THR A 92 -16.93 -10.48 -8.28
CA THR A 92 -18.24 -10.31 -7.65
C THR A 92 -18.25 -9.14 -6.69
N PHE A 93 -17.20 -9.02 -5.86
CA PHE A 93 -17.05 -7.89 -4.95
C PHE A 93 -16.98 -6.56 -5.71
N THR A 94 -16.23 -6.50 -6.82
CA THR A 94 -16.14 -5.30 -7.66
C THR A 94 -17.49 -4.92 -8.25
N TYR A 95 -18.28 -5.92 -8.69
CA TYR A 95 -19.63 -5.70 -9.17
C TYR A 95 -20.55 -5.16 -8.07
N ILE A 96 -20.56 -5.78 -6.89
CA ILE A 96 -21.36 -5.33 -5.75
C ILE A 96 -20.94 -3.91 -5.32
N TYR A 97 -19.63 -3.66 -5.26
CA TYR A 97 -19.07 -2.40 -4.82
C TYR A 97 -19.54 -1.23 -5.70
N ASN A 98 -19.50 -1.44 -7.02
CA ASN A 98 -19.76 -0.41 -8.01
C ASN A 98 -21.23 -0.35 -8.48
N GLU A 99 -21.81 -1.49 -8.87
CA GLU A 99 -23.15 -1.53 -9.48
C GLU A 99 -24.28 -1.56 -8.45
N LEU A 100 -24.03 -2.10 -7.25
CA LEU A 100 -25.02 -2.13 -6.17
C LEU A 100 -24.85 -0.96 -5.18
N GLY A 101 -24.00 0.01 -5.51
CA GLY A 101 -23.87 1.26 -4.74
C GLY A 101 -23.23 1.11 -3.36
N LEU A 102 -22.53 0.00 -3.08
CA LEU A 102 -21.87 -0.17 -1.79
C LEU A 102 -20.76 0.88 -1.57
N ALA A 103 -20.15 1.39 -2.65
CA ALA A 103 -19.17 2.47 -2.60
C ALA A 103 -19.75 3.80 -2.07
N THR A 104 -21.02 4.08 -2.37
CA THR A 104 -21.69 5.33 -1.98
C THR A 104 -22.47 5.19 -0.68
N HIS A 105 -22.73 3.96 -0.23
CA HIS A 105 -23.40 3.69 1.03
C HIS A 105 -22.60 4.24 2.23
N TRP A 106 -23.30 4.97 3.11
CA TRP A 106 -22.65 5.78 4.15
C TRP A 106 -21.82 4.94 5.14
N ILE A 107 -22.28 3.74 5.51
CA ILE A 107 -21.55 2.87 6.45
C ILE A 107 -20.21 2.45 5.84
N THR A 108 -20.23 1.93 4.62
CA THR A 108 -19.04 1.41 3.94
C THR A 108 -18.08 2.51 3.55
N LYS A 109 -18.57 3.68 3.16
CA LYS A 109 -17.74 4.88 2.95
C LYS A 109 -17.02 5.29 4.24
N ASN A 110 -17.75 5.46 5.35
CA ASN A 110 -17.15 5.88 6.62
C ASN A 110 -16.20 4.81 7.18
N LEU A 111 -16.52 3.53 7.06
CA LEU A 111 -15.64 2.44 7.46
C LEU A 111 -14.34 2.45 6.64
N SER A 112 -14.43 2.65 5.32
CA SER A 112 -13.25 2.72 4.44
C SER A 112 -12.36 3.91 4.80
N ILE A 113 -12.95 5.07 5.09
CA ILE A 113 -12.23 6.26 5.56
C ILE A 113 -11.56 5.99 6.90
N ALA A 114 -12.27 5.40 7.87
CA ALA A 114 -11.74 5.09 9.19
C ALA A 114 -10.60 4.07 9.13
N CYS A 115 -10.75 3.00 8.35
CA CYS A 115 -9.68 2.01 8.13
C CYS A 115 -8.46 2.65 7.46
N SER A 116 -8.65 3.44 6.40
CA SER A 116 -7.55 4.12 5.71
C SER A 116 -6.83 5.11 6.63
N ALA A 117 -7.59 5.89 7.39
CA ALA A 117 -7.05 6.84 8.37
C ALA A 117 -6.29 6.11 9.49
N GLY A 118 -6.80 4.98 10.00
CA GLY A 118 -6.11 4.19 11.02
C GLY A 118 -4.80 3.57 10.54
N VAL A 119 -4.80 3.04 9.31
CA VAL A 119 -3.56 2.54 8.67
C VAL A 119 -2.56 3.68 8.51
N LEU A 120 -2.98 4.82 7.94
CA LEU A 120 -2.10 5.97 7.75
C LEU A 120 -1.58 6.50 9.09
N ALA A 121 -2.44 6.72 10.07
CA ALA A 121 -2.07 7.25 11.39
C ALA A 121 -1.02 6.37 12.10
N THR A 122 -1.06 5.06 11.89
CA THR A 122 -0.11 4.12 12.51
C THR A 122 1.12 3.82 11.65
N THR A 123 1.11 4.11 10.36
CA THR A 123 2.25 3.82 9.45
C THR A 123 3.04 5.06 9.05
N ILE A 124 2.42 6.25 9.05
CA ILE A 124 3.05 7.51 8.63
C ILE A 124 4.14 7.99 9.59
N GLN A 125 4.15 7.51 10.84
CA GLN A 125 5.15 7.88 11.84
C GLN A 125 6.58 7.73 11.34
N ALA A 126 6.88 6.68 10.55
CA ALA A 126 8.23 6.50 10.00
C ALA A 126 8.64 7.64 9.05
N GLN A 127 7.69 8.20 8.30
CA GLN A 127 7.92 9.32 7.39
C GLN A 127 8.06 10.64 8.17
N ASP A 128 7.23 10.87 9.18
CA ASP A 128 7.26 12.11 9.99
C ASP A 128 8.63 12.34 10.64
N PHE A 129 9.37 11.29 11.02
CA PHE A 129 10.74 11.45 11.56
C PHE A 129 11.72 12.02 10.56
N LYS A 130 11.65 11.57 9.30
CA LYS A 130 12.51 12.07 8.23
C LYS A 130 12.15 13.50 7.86
N ASP A 131 10.86 13.82 7.82
CA ASP A 131 10.35 15.11 7.34
C ASP A 131 10.28 16.18 8.47
N CYS A 132 10.57 15.80 9.72
CA CYS A 132 10.48 16.65 10.92
C CYS A 132 11.18 18.02 10.78
N GLU A 133 12.40 18.06 10.26
CA GLU A 133 13.15 19.32 10.08
C GLU A 133 12.48 20.22 9.03
N GLY A 134 12.08 19.64 7.88
CA GLY A 134 11.37 20.38 6.84
C GLY A 134 10.02 20.90 7.31
N ASP A 135 9.29 20.07 8.06
CA ASP A 135 8.01 20.42 8.66
C ASP A 135 8.17 21.56 9.68
N PHE A 136 9.22 21.53 10.50
CA PHE A 136 9.53 22.61 11.44
C PHE A 136 9.79 23.94 10.72
N LEU A 137 10.58 23.93 9.64
CA LEU A 137 10.88 25.14 8.84
C LEU A 137 9.64 25.76 8.19
N VAL A 138 8.67 24.93 7.82
CA VAL A 138 7.38 25.37 7.22
C VAL A 138 6.33 25.70 8.30
N GLY A 139 6.64 25.50 9.59
CA GLY A 139 5.74 25.79 10.71
C GLY A 139 4.64 24.74 10.92
N ARG A 140 4.84 23.51 10.42
CA ARG A 140 3.93 22.38 10.65
C ARG A 140 4.06 21.85 12.07
N ARG A 141 2.97 21.30 12.59
CA ARG A 141 2.87 20.73 13.94
C ARG A 141 2.65 19.24 13.87
N THR A 142 3.70 18.48 13.52
CA THR A 142 3.66 17.02 13.45
C THR A 142 3.97 16.37 14.81
N LEU A 143 3.64 15.08 14.94
CA LEU A 143 3.78 14.34 16.20
C LEU A 143 5.23 14.33 16.74
N PRO A 144 6.28 14.16 15.91
CA PRO A 144 7.67 14.25 16.39
C PRO A 144 8.10 15.65 16.85
N ILE A 145 7.47 16.72 16.34
CA ILE A 145 7.74 18.11 16.74
C ILE A 145 7.09 18.44 18.09
N LEU A 146 5.81 18.08 18.25
CA LEU A 146 5.05 18.39 19.47
C LEU A 146 5.41 17.46 20.64
N TYR A 147 5.61 16.17 20.36
CA TYR A 147 5.83 15.13 21.36
C TYR A 147 6.97 14.18 20.94
N PRO A 148 8.23 14.66 20.91
CA PRO A 148 9.37 13.94 20.37
C PRO A 148 9.62 12.60 21.08
N GLU A 149 9.43 12.52 22.40
CA GLU A 149 9.63 11.26 23.13
C GLU A 149 8.52 10.25 22.85
N ILE A 150 7.26 10.69 22.93
CA ILE A 150 6.09 9.83 22.70
C ILE A 150 6.12 9.26 21.29
N SER A 151 6.45 10.09 20.29
CA SER A 151 6.54 9.65 18.89
C SER A 151 7.51 8.46 18.73
N ARG A 152 8.69 8.51 19.35
CA ARG A 152 9.73 7.47 19.23
C ARG A 152 9.33 6.19 19.96
N TYR A 153 8.80 6.29 21.17
CA TYR A 153 8.40 5.11 21.95
C TYR A 153 7.15 4.41 21.40
N THR A 154 6.25 5.14 20.75
CA THR A 154 5.04 4.55 20.12
C THR A 154 5.34 3.82 18.81
N ALA A 155 6.42 4.17 18.11
CA ALA A 155 6.78 3.54 16.84
C ALA A 155 7.06 2.03 16.96
N LEU A 156 7.83 1.61 17.98
CA LEU A 156 8.19 0.19 18.17
C LEU A 156 6.98 -0.74 18.36
N PRO A 157 6.08 -0.52 19.34
CA PRO A 157 4.93 -1.39 19.54
C PRO A 157 4.00 -1.40 18.33
N ILE A 158 3.87 -0.28 17.60
CA ILE A 158 3.07 -0.22 16.37
C ILE A 158 3.71 -1.08 15.25
N LEU A 159 5.03 -0.98 15.06
CA LEU A 159 5.76 -1.80 14.07
C LEU A 159 5.68 -3.30 14.39
N LEU A 160 5.79 -3.67 15.67
CA LEU A 160 5.64 -5.06 16.12
C LEU A 160 4.21 -5.56 15.93
N ALA A 161 3.21 -4.75 16.28
CA ALA A 161 1.81 -5.11 16.10
C ALA A 161 1.47 -5.37 14.63
N TRP A 162 1.92 -4.50 13.71
CA TRP A 162 1.74 -4.72 12.27
C TRP A 162 2.53 -5.93 11.77
N SER A 163 3.79 -6.12 12.17
CA SER A 163 4.61 -7.25 11.72
C SER A 163 4.05 -8.60 12.16
N ILE A 164 3.66 -8.72 13.43
CA ILE A 164 3.06 -9.95 13.98
C ILE A 164 1.66 -10.12 13.42
N GLY A 165 0.83 -9.08 13.47
CA GLY A 165 -0.55 -9.11 13.00
C GLY A 165 -0.67 -9.54 11.56
N LEU A 166 0.08 -8.90 10.65
CA LEU A 166 0.06 -9.25 9.23
C LEU A 166 0.65 -10.65 8.96
N SER A 167 1.68 -11.05 9.70
CA SER A 167 2.27 -12.39 9.57
C SER A 167 1.28 -13.49 9.98
N LEU A 168 0.55 -13.28 11.09
CA LEU A 168 -0.51 -14.19 11.54
C LEU A 168 -1.67 -14.22 10.56
N MET A 169 -2.11 -13.05 10.13
CA MET A 169 -3.26 -12.90 9.26
C MET A 169 -3.02 -13.64 7.94
N TRP A 170 -1.86 -13.45 7.30
CA TRP A 170 -1.54 -14.08 6.00
C TRP A 170 -0.78 -15.40 6.13
N GLN A 171 -0.68 -15.97 7.35
CA GLN A 171 -0.01 -17.25 7.61
C GLN A 171 1.39 -17.34 6.99
N VAL A 172 2.17 -16.28 7.17
CA VAL A 172 3.51 -16.15 6.61
C VAL A 172 4.45 -17.19 7.23
N ASP A 173 5.42 -17.69 6.46
CA ASP A 173 6.45 -18.61 6.94
C ASP A 173 7.15 -18.08 8.20
N VAL A 174 7.46 -19.00 9.13
CA VAL A 174 8.03 -18.66 10.44
C VAL A 174 9.38 -17.92 10.29
N GLY A 175 10.21 -18.31 9.34
CA GLY A 175 11.49 -17.64 9.08
C GLY A 175 11.31 -16.20 8.64
N LEU A 176 10.34 -15.94 7.76
CA LEU A 176 10.02 -14.59 7.30
C LEU A 176 9.34 -13.75 8.40
N CYS A 177 8.50 -14.36 9.23
CA CYS A 177 7.93 -13.72 10.42
C CYS A 177 9.03 -13.27 11.39
N VAL A 178 10.01 -14.14 11.69
CA VAL A 178 11.18 -13.79 12.52
C VAL A 178 11.95 -12.62 11.91
N LEU A 179 12.16 -12.60 10.59
CA LEU A 179 12.82 -11.50 9.90
C LEU A 179 12.07 -10.16 10.09
N PHE A 180 10.74 -10.14 9.93
CA PHE A 180 9.94 -8.92 10.13
C PHE A 180 9.96 -8.41 11.57
N VAL A 181 9.93 -9.32 12.55
CA VAL A 181 10.04 -8.96 13.96
C VAL A 181 11.44 -8.39 14.27
N LEU A 182 12.51 -9.03 13.78
CA LEU A 182 13.88 -8.53 13.95
C LEU A 182 14.08 -7.17 13.29
N LEU A 183 13.52 -6.95 12.10
CA LEU A 183 13.55 -5.66 11.42
C LEU A 183 12.79 -4.59 12.22
N SER A 184 11.63 -4.91 12.78
CA SER A 184 10.86 -4.01 13.64
C SER A 184 11.61 -3.62 14.91
N LEU A 185 12.27 -4.60 15.56
CA LEU A 185 13.13 -4.36 16.73
C LEU A 185 14.32 -3.47 16.38
N LEU A 186 14.98 -3.71 15.25
CA LEU A 186 16.08 -2.89 14.77
C LEU A 186 15.66 -1.44 14.53
N ILE A 187 14.54 -1.23 13.83
CA ILE A 187 14.01 0.11 13.52
C ILE A 187 13.61 0.83 14.81
N GLY A 188 12.85 0.17 15.69
CA GLY A 188 12.42 0.77 16.95
C GLY A 188 13.60 1.10 17.87
N TRP A 189 14.61 0.21 17.98
CA TRP A 189 15.84 0.50 18.71
C TRP A 189 16.57 1.71 18.14
N ARG A 190 16.72 1.79 16.80
CA ARG A 190 17.38 2.94 16.14
C ARG A 190 16.65 4.25 16.44
N LEU A 191 15.31 4.28 16.35
CA LEU A 191 14.52 5.47 16.62
C LEU A 191 14.66 5.94 18.07
N ILE A 192 14.85 5.03 19.03
CA ILE A 192 15.00 5.37 20.45
C ILE A 192 16.45 5.78 20.77
N ALA A 193 17.44 5.04 20.26
CA ALA A 193 18.85 5.21 20.60
C ALA A 193 19.56 6.30 19.79
N LYS A 194 19.17 6.51 18.53
CA LYS A 194 19.76 7.52 17.65
C LYS A 194 18.75 8.65 17.44
N ARG A 195 19.11 9.85 17.91
CA ARG A 195 18.25 11.04 17.90
C ARG A 195 18.72 12.10 16.89
N ASP A 196 19.58 11.72 15.96
CA ASP A 196 20.11 12.58 14.92
C ASP A 196 19.32 12.45 13.60
N VAL A 197 19.14 13.57 12.89
CA VAL A 197 18.40 13.64 11.63
C VAL A 197 18.95 12.67 10.57
N PRO A 198 20.28 12.55 10.37
CA PRO A 198 20.82 11.57 9.42
C PRO A 198 20.48 10.13 9.80
N ALA A 199 20.51 9.75 11.08
CA ALA A 199 20.11 8.42 11.52
C ALA A 199 18.61 8.16 11.30
N ASP A 200 17.73 9.14 11.50
CA ASP A 200 16.30 9.01 11.24
C ASP A 200 16.05 8.79 9.73
N GLN A 201 16.77 9.50 8.86
CA GLN A 201 16.73 9.26 7.41
C GLN A 201 17.16 7.84 7.02
N ILE A 202 18.29 7.37 7.57
CA ILE A 202 18.75 5.99 7.33
C ILE A 202 17.70 4.99 7.84
N THR A 203 17.10 5.25 8.98
CA THR A 203 16.06 4.39 9.57
C THR A 203 14.81 4.34 8.70
N PHE A 204 14.40 5.46 8.09
CA PHE A 204 13.33 5.50 7.09
C PHE A 204 13.63 4.65 5.84
N TYR A 205 14.87 4.68 5.33
CA TYR A 205 15.26 3.85 4.19
C TYR A 205 15.26 2.35 4.53
N ILE A 206 15.71 1.99 5.73
CA ILE A 206 15.63 0.61 6.25
C ILE A 206 14.16 0.17 6.36
N TYR A 207 13.28 1.02 6.89
CA TYR A 207 11.85 0.76 7.01
C TYR A 207 11.18 0.47 5.66
N ASN A 208 11.46 1.27 4.64
CA ASN A 208 10.89 1.05 3.30
C ASN A 208 11.58 -0.07 2.51
N VAL A 209 12.54 -0.79 3.12
CA VAL A 209 13.40 -1.78 2.44
C VAL A 209 14.02 -1.18 1.16
N SER A 210 14.24 0.13 1.20
CA SER A 210 14.72 0.95 0.09
C SER A 210 16.20 1.20 0.29
N CYS A 211 16.99 0.12 0.33
CA CYS A 211 18.44 0.26 0.33
C CYS A 211 18.97 0.37 -1.10
N LEU A 212 19.80 1.39 -1.34
CA LEU A 212 20.81 1.51 -2.43
C LEU A 212 20.51 2.36 -3.69
N VAL A 213 19.95 3.57 -3.58
CA VAL A 213 20.14 4.55 -4.69
C VAL A 213 20.60 5.95 -4.28
N ARG A 214 20.38 6.43 -3.05
CA ARG A 214 20.66 7.84 -2.71
C ARG A 214 21.92 8.17 -1.90
N ILE A 215 22.64 7.18 -1.39
CA ILE A 215 23.87 7.43 -0.61
C ILE A 215 25.01 8.00 -1.50
N SER A 216 24.89 7.97 -2.83
CA SER A 216 25.89 8.56 -3.74
C SER A 216 25.75 10.06 -4.01
N SER A 217 24.71 10.75 -3.50
CA SER A 217 24.42 12.14 -3.92
C SER A 217 24.78 13.25 -2.93
N THR A 218 25.34 12.93 -1.76
CA THR A 218 25.70 13.94 -0.74
C THR A 218 27.20 14.20 -0.59
N ASN A 219 28.01 13.93 -1.63
CA ASN A 219 29.45 14.23 -1.63
C ASN A 219 29.88 15.37 -2.57
N HIS A 220 28.98 16.19 -3.08
CA HIS A 220 29.37 17.43 -3.77
C HIS A 220 28.39 18.56 -3.50
N VAL A 221 28.70 19.38 -2.49
CA VAL A 221 28.40 20.81 -2.54
C VAL A 221 29.67 21.53 -2.05
N HIS A 222 30.18 22.37 -2.94
CA HIS A 222 31.33 23.26 -2.77
C HIS A 222 31.10 24.30 -1.67
#